data_AF-A7WLY1-F1
#
_entry.id   AF-A7WLY1-F1
#
_cell.length_a   1.000
_cell.length_b   1.000
_cell.length_c   1.000
_cell.angle_alpha   90.00
_cell.angle_beta   90.00
_cell.angle_gamma   90.00
#
_symmetry.space_group_name_H-M   'P 1'
#
loop_
_entity.id
_entity.type
_entity.pdbx_description
1 polymer ?
#
loop_
_entity_poly.entity_id
_entity_poly.type
_entity_poly.pdbx_seq_one_letter_code
_entity_poly.pdbx_strand_id
1 'polypeptide(L)'
;WTMVAGGGASVVYADTIADLAGVKDLANYGEYSGGPTTAETQFYAETIFDLMTREKDPSGRGKVLIIGGAIANFTDVAKTFTGIFKLSKSIKT
;
A
#
# COMPACT_ATOMS: atom_id res chain seq x y z
N TRP A 1 -6.67 1.25 -2.92
CA TRP A 1 -5.44 1.71 -2.25
C TRP A 1 -4.31 0.75 -2.59
N THR A 2 -3.10 1.27 -2.74
CA THR A 2 -1.92 0.48 -3.10
C THR A 2 -0.77 0.75 -2.15
N MET A 3 -0.06 -0.31 -1.75
CA MET A 3 1.22 -0.24 -1.06
C MET A 3 2.15 -1.24 -1.75
N VAL A 4 2.91 -0.76 -2.74
CA VAL A 4 3.64 -1.61 -3.69
C VAL A 4 5.15 -1.45 -3.51
N ALA A 5 5.87 -2.57 -3.46
CA ALA A 5 7.32 -2.56 -3.40
C ALA A 5 7.94 -2.39 -4.79
N GLY A 6 8.75 -1.35 -4.97
CA GLY A 6 9.50 -1.07 -6.20
C GLY A 6 8.77 -0.17 -7.20
N GLY A 7 9.45 0.89 -7.67
CA GLY A 7 8.87 1.88 -8.58
C GLY A 7 8.38 1.34 -9.93
N GLY A 8 9.07 0.35 -10.52
CA GLY A 8 8.58 -0.28 -11.75
C GLY A 8 7.30 -1.09 -11.52
N ALA A 9 7.24 -1.81 -10.41
CA ALA A 9 6.04 -2.58 -10.05
C ALA A 9 4.87 -1.66 -9.73
N SER A 10 5.07 -0.54 -9.02
CA SER A 10 3.98 0.38 -8.68
C SER A 10 3.28 0.94 -9.91
N VAL A 11 4.03 1.24 -10.99
CA VAL A 11 3.44 1.65 -12.27
C VAL A 11 2.59 0.53 -12.88
N VAL A 12 3.12 -0.69 -12.98
CA VAL A 12 2.39 -1.83 -13.55
C VAL A 12 1.10 -2.14 -12.78
N TYR A 13 1.13 -2.07 -11.45
CA TYR A 13 -0.06 -2.23 -10.62
C TYR A 13 -1.08 -1.12 -10.86
N ALA A 14 -0.64 0.15 -10.96
CA ALA A 14 -1.53 1.27 -11.21
C ALA A 14 -2.20 1.17 -12.59
N ASP A 15 -1.43 0.83 -13.63
CA ASP A 15 -1.95 0.60 -15.00
C ASP A 15 -2.99 -0.52 -14.99
N THR A 16 -2.67 -1.66 -14.37
CA THR A 16 -3.58 -2.81 -14.30
C THR A 16 -4.88 -2.46 -13.56
N ILE A 17 -4.81 -1.68 -12.48
CA ILE A 17 -6.01 -1.22 -11.75
C ILE A 17 -6.82 -0.26 -12.62
N ALA A 18 -6.16 0.68 -13.31
CA ALA A 18 -6.83 1.63 -14.19
C ALA A 18 -7.56 0.91 -15.34
N ASP A 19 -6.96 -0.14 -15.90
CA ASP A 19 -7.52 -0.94 -16.99
C ASP A 19 -8.71 -1.81 -16.53
N LEU A 20 -8.62 -2.44 -15.36
CA LEU A 20 -9.62 -3.43 -14.91
C LEU A 20 -10.73 -2.85 -14.03
N ALA A 21 -10.41 -1.88 -13.17
CA ALA A 21 -11.34 -1.29 -12.20
C ALA A 21 -11.67 0.18 -12.50
N GLY A 22 -10.94 0.82 -13.42
CA GLY A 22 -11.11 2.22 -13.76
C GLY A 22 -10.30 3.16 -12.87
N VAL A 23 -9.70 4.18 -13.48
CA VAL A 23 -8.82 5.16 -12.81
C VAL A 23 -9.49 5.91 -11.64
N LYS A 24 -10.82 6.08 -11.67
CA LYS A 24 -11.56 6.81 -10.64
C LYS A 24 -11.53 6.13 -9.28
N ASP A 25 -11.35 4.82 -9.24
CA ASP A 25 -11.29 4.04 -8.00
C ASP A 25 -9.83 3.83 -7.50
N LEU A 26 -8.83 4.35 -8.22
CA LEU A 26 -7.44 4.36 -7.78
C LEU A 26 -7.18 5.49 -6.78
N ALA A 27 -7.23 5.17 -5.50
CA ALA A 27 -7.12 6.15 -4.41
C ALA A 27 -5.73 6.80 -4.26
N ASN A 28 -4.66 6.10 -4.62
CA ASN A 28 -3.29 6.59 -4.45
C ASN A 28 -2.34 5.92 -5.46
N TYR A 29 -1.20 6.58 -5.70
CA TYR A 29 -0.03 6.03 -6.37
C TYR A 29 1.20 6.29 -5.50
N GLY A 30 2.02 5.27 -5.27
CA GLY A 30 3.20 5.36 -4.44
C GLY A 30 3.89 4.01 -4.31
N GLU A 31 5.12 4.04 -3.82
CA GLU A 31 5.97 2.87 -3.66
C GLU A 31 6.84 2.95 -2.41
N TYR A 32 7.38 1.79 -2.02
CA TYR A 32 8.54 1.70 -1.13
C TYR A 32 9.60 0.80 -1.76
N SER A 33 10.87 1.21 -1.70
CA SER A 33 11.98 0.47 -2.27
C SER A 33 13.31 0.85 -1.61
N GLY A 34 14.44 0.33 -2.09
CA GLY A 34 15.76 0.68 -1.53
C GLY A 34 16.16 -0.10 -0.27
N GLY A 35 15.42 -1.15 0.09
CA GLY A 35 15.69 -1.95 1.29
C GLY A 35 15.34 -1.23 2.59
N PRO A 36 14.08 -0.76 2.76
CA PRO A 36 13.70 -0.03 3.96
C PRO A 36 13.71 -0.92 5.20
N THR A 37 13.87 -0.28 6.34
CA THR A 37 13.79 -0.90 7.65
C THR A 37 12.35 -1.24 8.03
N THR A 38 12.20 -2.09 9.06
CA THR A 38 10.89 -2.40 9.65
C THR A 38 10.15 -1.15 10.14
N ALA A 39 10.85 -0.18 10.74
CA ALA A 39 10.24 1.05 11.25
C ALA A 39 9.77 1.98 10.13
N GLU A 40 10.54 2.13 9.05
CA GLU A 40 10.14 2.90 7.88
C GLU A 40 8.92 2.27 7.20
N THR A 41 8.92 0.95 7.05
CA THR A 41 7.79 0.22 6.45
C THR A 41 6.53 0.33 7.31
N GLN A 42 6.68 0.24 8.64
CA GLN A 42 5.58 0.46 9.59
C GLN A 42 5.01 1.88 9.46
N PHE A 43 5.86 2.90 9.47
CA PHE A 43 5.43 4.29 9.35
C PHE A 43 4.67 4.55 8.04
N TYR A 44 5.17 3.98 6.93
CA TYR A 44 4.49 4.06 5.64
C TYR A 44 3.13 3.36 5.67
N ALA A 45 3.07 2.13 6.19
CA ALA A 45 1.82 1.39 6.32
C ALA A 45 0.79 2.14 7.17
N GLU A 46 1.18 2.64 8.34
CA GLU A 46 0.31 3.43 9.21
C GLU A 46 -0.26 4.68 8.53
N THR A 47 0.52 5.31 7.65
CA THR A 47 0.06 6.47 6.87
C THR A 47 -1.02 6.07 5.85
N ILE A 48 -0.81 4.96 5.14
CA ILE A 48 -1.82 4.44 4.20
C ILE A 48 -3.09 4.01 4.93
N PHE A 49 -2.95 3.33 6.07
CA PHE A 49 -4.09 2.91 6.90
C PHE A 49 -4.87 4.10 7.47
N ASP A 50 -4.20 5.13 7.98
CA ASP A 50 -4.84 6.36 8.43
C ASP A 50 -5.67 7.00 7.30
N LEU A 51 -5.07 7.16 6.12
CA LEU A 51 -5.72 7.78 4.96
C LEU A 51 -6.93 6.97 4.48
N MET A 52 -6.82 5.64 4.40
CA MET A 52 -7.90 4.80 3.90
C MET A 52 -9.10 4.73 4.84
N THR A 53 -8.94 5.02 6.14
CA THR A 53 -10.01 4.94 7.15
C THR A 53 -10.60 6.28 7.59
N ARG A 54 -10.22 7.43 7.00
CA ARG A 54 -10.78 8.73 7.42
C ARG A 54 -12.28 8.86 7.20
N GLU A 55 -12.76 8.36 6.07
CA GLU A 55 -14.17 8.46 5.67
C GLU A 55 -14.62 7.16 5.01
N LYS A 56 -15.92 6.84 5.07
CA LYS A 56 -16.49 5.74 4.28
C LYS A 56 -16.54 6.10 2.80
N ASP A 57 -16.59 5.09 1.92
CA ASP A 57 -16.85 5.35 0.49
C ASP A 57 -18.24 6.03 0.34
N PRO A 58 -18.37 7.10 -0.46
CA PRO A 58 -19.64 7.83 -0.60
C PRO A 58 -20.79 6.98 -1.14
N SER A 59 -20.48 5.92 -1.89
CA SER A 59 -21.47 4.97 -2.43
C SER A 59 -21.66 3.74 -1.54
N GLY A 60 -21.08 3.74 -0.33
CA GLY A 60 -21.18 2.63 0.63
C GLY A 60 -20.40 1.38 0.25
N ARG A 61 -19.47 1.46 -0.72
CA ARG A 61 -18.66 0.32 -1.16
C ARG A 61 -17.56 -0.02 -0.15
N GLY A 62 -17.13 -1.28 -0.15
CA GLY A 62 -15.92 -1.71 0.57
C GLY A 62 -14.66 -1.12 -0.08
N LYS A 63 -13.62 -0.86 0.72
CA LYS A 63 -12.31 -0.43 0.23
C LYS A 63 -11.34 -1.60 0.21
N VAL A 64 -10.47 -1.63 -0.81
CA VAL A 64 -9.43 -2.65 -0.97
C VAL A 64 -8.05 -2.02 -0.87
N LEU A 65 -7.15 -2.68 -0.13
CA LEU A 65 -5.72 -2.40 -0.08
C LEU A 65 -4.96 -3.53 -0.79
N ILE A 66 -4.23 -3.20 -1.84
CA ILE A 66 -3.36 -4.13 -2.56
C ILE A 66 -1.93 -3.93 -2.05
N ILE A 67 -1.40 -4.97 -1.40
CA ILE A 67 0.00 -5.05 -0.96
C ILE A 67 0.71 -6.00 -1.91
N GLY A 68 1.65 -5.49 -2.69
CA GLY A 68 2.28 -6.25 -3.77
C GLY A 68 3.66 -5.73 -4.11
N GLY A 69 4.26 -6.24 -5.19
CA GLY A 69 5.59 -5.84 -5.64
C GLY A 69 6.23 -6.87 -6.55
N ALA A 70 7.32 -6.47 -7.20
CA ALA A 70 8.16 -7.40 -7.95
C ALA A 70 9.03 -8.26 -7.02
N ILE A 71 9.68 -9.29 -7.56
CA ILE A 71 10.69 -10.06 -6.84
C ILE A 71 11.85 -9.13 -6.48
N ALA A 72 12.12 -8.98 -5.19
CA ALA A 72 13.13 -8.06 -4.69
C ALA A 72 14.55 -8.62 -4.87
N ASN A 73 15.49 -7.76 -5.29
CA ASN A 73 16.91 -8.13 -5.41
C ASN A 73 17.66 -8.08 -4.08
N PHE A 74 17.36 -7.11 -3.22
CA PHE A 74 18.10 -6.84 -1.97
C PHE A 74 17.22 -6.42 -0.78
N THR A 75 15.91 -6.26 -0.99
CA THR A 75 14.99 -5.92 0.10
C THR A 75 14.66 -7.17 0.91
N ASP A 76 14.75 -7.05 2.24
CA ASP A 76 14.35 -8.10 3.18
C ASP A 76 12.82 -8.12 3.32
N VAL A 77 12.18 -9.07 2.64
CA VAL A 77 10.70 -9.20 2.61
C VAL A 77 10.14 -9.49 4.00
N ALA A 78 10.85 -10.26 4.84
CA ALA A 78 10.37 -10.57 6.18
C ALA A 78 10.36 -9.32 7.07
N LYS A 79 11.39 -8.47 7.00
CA LYS A 79 11.45 -7.21 7.76
C LYS A 79 10.39 -6.20 7.34
N THR A 80 10.15 -6.08 6.05
CA THR A 80 9.14 -5.16 5.52
C THR A 80 7.74 -5.61 5.94
N PHE A 81 7.38 -6.88 5.72
CA PHE A 81 6.08 -7.42 6.16
C PHE A 81 5.90 -7.37 7.68
N THR A 82 6.96 -7.58 8.46
CA THR A 82 6.92 -7.39 9.92
C THR A 82 6.52 -5.94 10.27
N GLY A 83 7.00 -4.95 9.51
CA GLY A 83 6.60 -3.55 9.70
C GLY A 83 5.13 -3.32 9.35
N ILE A 84 4.68 -3.89 8.23
CA ILE A 84 3.27 -3.82 7.79
C ILE A 84 2.32 -4.42 8.83
N PHE A 85 2.69 -5.53 9.47
CA PHE A 85 1.86 -6.17 10.49
C PHE A 85 1.90 -5.46 11.85
N LYS A 86 2.95 -4.67 12.13
CA LYS A 86 3.12 -3.90 13.37
C LYS A 86 2.39 -2.55 13.32
N LEU A 87 1.13 -2.54 12.93
CA LEU A 87 0.32 -1.32 12.98
C LEU A 87 0.08 -0.94 14.45
N SER A 88 0.57 0.24 14.86
CA SER A 88 0.49 0.69 16.25
C SER A 88 -0.52 1.79 16.48
N LYS A 89 -0.84 2.58 15.44
CA LYS A 89 -1.91 3.58 15.51
C LYS A 89 -3.26 2.90 15.60
N SER A 90 -4.12 3.43 16.47
CA SER A 90 -5.52 2.99 16.58
C SER A 90 -6.25 3.30 15.27
N ILE A 91 -6.38 2.30 14.41
CA ILE A 91 -7.12 2.40 13.16
C ILE A 91 -8.60 2.41 13.51
N LYS A 92 -9.28 3.54 13.29
CA LYS A 92 -10.73 3.65 13.48
C LYS A 92 -11.40 3.01 12.26
N THR A 93 -12.00 1.84 12.43
CA THR A 93 -12.82 1.16 11.41
C THR A 93 -14.25 1.64 11.41
#